data_AF-A0A7W0ZMV7-F1
#
_entry.id   AF-A0A7W0ZMV7-F1
#
_cell.length_a   1.000
_cell.length_b   1.000
_cell.length_c   1.000
_cell.angle_alpha   90.00
_cell.angle_beta   90.00
_cell.angle_gamma   90.00
#
_symmetry.space_group_name_H-M   'P 1'
#
loop_
_entity.id
_entity.type
_entity.pdbx_description
1 polymer ?
#
loop_
_entity_poly.entity_id
_entity_poly.type
_entity_poly.pdbx_seq_one_letter_code
_entity_poly.pdbx_strand_id
1 'polypeptide(L)'
;MLKLSIVALRLRVTYVFLILAAALLANQALTIYVPVVAKAQDRIGQVHVRVTPDRPNWTYAVGQPVKFHITVVQDGHPLEGTPVTYQVGPEMLPPTTKRT
;
A
#
# COMPACT_ATOMS: atom_id res chain seq x y z
N MET A 1 65.33 4.07 40.07
CA MET A 1 64.94 4.34 38.66
C MET A 1 63.87 3.38 38.12
N LEU A 2 63.88 2.07 38.44
CA LEU A 2 62.91 1.09 37.90
C LEU A 2 61.43 1.33 38.25
N LYS A 3 61.13 1.80 39.48
CA LYS A 3 59.76 2.06 39.97
C LYS A 3 59.04 3.16 39.16
N LEU A 4 59.77 4.18 38.70
CA LEU A 4 59.20 5.29 37.93
C LEU A 4 58.76 4.85 36.52
N SER A 5 59.51 3.92 35.92
CA SER A 5 59.21 3.39 34.58
C SER A 5 57.96 2.51 34.56
N ILE A 6 57.72 1.73 35.62
CA ILE A 6 56.54 0.87 35.76
C ILE A 6 55.27 1.71 35.96
N VAL A 7 55.36 2.78 36.77
CA VAL A 7 54.23 3.71 36.97
C VAL A 7 53.88 4.45 35.68
N ALA A 8 54.89 4.90 34.92
CA ALA A 8 54.68 5.56 33.63
C ALA A 8 54.04 4.62 32.59
N LEU A 9 54.42 3.34 32.58
CA LEU A 9 53.84 2.33 31.68
C LEU A 9 52.38 2.04 32.04
N ARG A 10 52.06 1.88 33.33
CA ARG A 10 50.67 1.69 33.81
C ARG A 10 49.78 2.86 33.43
N LEU A 11 50.27 4.10 33.58
CA LEU A 11 49.53 5.31 33.22
C LEU A 11 49.22 5.37 31.71
N ARG A 12 50.18 5.01 30.86
CA ARG A 12 49.98 4.97 29.40
C ARG A 12 48.98 3.90 28.97
N VAL A 13 49.04 2.71 29.57
CA VAL A 13 48.12 1.61 29.26
C VAL A 13 46.70 1.96 29.68
N THR A 14 46.51 2.52 30.88
CA THR A 14 45.20 3.00 31.34
C THR A 14 44.65 4.09 30.44
N TYR A 15 45.49 5.04 30.02
CA TYR A 15 45.07 6.13 29.12
C TYR A 15 44.61 5.60 27.75
N VAL A 16 45.32 4.64 27.17
CA VAL A 16 44.93 4.00 25.90
C VAL A 16 43.63 3.21 26.07
N PHE A 17 43.44 2.50 27.18
CA PHE A 17 42.20 1.78 27.47
C PHE A 17 41.00 2.72 27.63
N LEU A 18 41.20 3.87 28.28
CA LEU A 18 40.17 4.90 28.41
C LEU A 18 39.77 5.51 27.06
N ILE A 19 40.73 5.74 26.17
CA ILE A 19 40.47 6.21 24.79
C ILE A 19 39.69 5.15 24.00
N LEU A 20 40.08 3.88 24.10
CA LEU A 20 39.43 2.79 23.37
C LEU A 20 37.99 2.54 23.86
N ALA A 21 37.74 2.64 25.16
CA ALA A 21 36.41 2.54 25.75
C ALA A 21 35.49 3.71 25.37
N ALA A 22 36.02 4.94 25.32
CA ALA A 22 35.28 6.11 24.85
C ALA A 22 34.90 5.99 23.36
N ALA A 23 35.79 5.44 22.52
CA ALA A 23 35.52 5.21 21.11
C ALA A 23 34.41 4.16 20.87
N LEU A 24 34.30 3.14 21.74
CA LEU A 24 33.29 2.09 21.63
C LEU A 24 31.88 2.57 22.06
N LEU A 25 31.81 3.52 23.00
CA LEU A 25 30.55 4.13 23.45
C LEU A 25 29.99 5.17 22.47
N ALA A 26 30.84 5.83 21.69
CA ALA A 26 30.43 6.85 20.72
C ALA A 26 29.68 6.27 19.50
N ASN A 27 29.78 4.96 19.23
CA ASN A 27 29.23 4.33 18.03
C ASN A 27 27.78 3.84 18.16
N GLN A 28 27.08 4.13 19.26
CA GLN A 28 25.69 3.68 19.49
C GLN A 28 24.63 4.68 19.00
N ALA A 29 25.02 5.82 18.41
CA ALA A 29 24.10 6.91 18.06
C ALA A 29 23.53 6.84 16.63
N LEU A 30 23.84 5.80 15.83
CA LEU A 30 23.39 5.67 14.45
C LEU A 30 22.22 4.67 14.27
N THR A 31 21.32 4.60 15.24
CA THR A 31 20.09 3.78 15.13
C THR A 31 18.83 4.65 15.08
N ILE A 32 18.95 5.89 14.58
CA ILE A 32 17.81 6.77 14.29
C ILE A 32 17.83 7.09 12.79
N TYR A 33 17.68 6.05 11.95
CA TYR A 33 17.36 6.23 10.54
C TYR A 33 15.92 5.80 10.32
N VAL A 34 15.02 6.75 10.55
CA VAL A 34 13.59 6.70 10.23
C VAL A 34 13.48 6.48 8.70
N PRO A 35 12.55 5.66 8.21
CA PRO A 35 11.32 6.32 7.81
C PRO A 35 10.05 5.62 8.29
N VAL A 36 9.30 6.38 9.08
CA VAL A 36 7.86 6.34 9.26
C VAL A 36 7.22 6.62 7.89
N VAL A 37 7.28 5.65 6.98
CA VAL A 37 6.52 5.64 5.71
C VAL A 37 5.93 4.26 5.38
N ALA A 38 5.91 3.34 6.35
CA ALA A 38 5.20 2.07 6.22
C ALA A 38 3.74 2.16 6.70
N LYS A 39 3.17 3.36 6.80
CA LYS A 39 1.71 3.51 6.71
C LYS A 39 1.43 3.46 5.22
N ALA A 40 1.23 2.24 4.69
CA ALA A 40 0.67 2.02 3.38
C ALA A 40 -0.48 3.03 3.20
N GLN A 41 -0.30 3.99 2.31
CA GLN A 41 -1.32 4.99 2.03
C GLN A 41 -2.56 4.19 1.63
N ASP A 42 -3.67 4.42 2.32
CA ASP A 42 -4.93 3.77 1.97
C ASP A 42 -5.32 4.27 0.58
N ARG A 43 -4.93 3.51 -0.45
CA ARG A 43 -5.15 3.90 -1.83
C ARG A 43 -6.58 3.51 -2.16
N ILE A 44 -7.46 4.50 -2.11
CA ILE A 44 -8.77 4.39 -2.72
C ILE A 44 -8.53 4.31 -4.23
N GLY A 45 -8.41 3.09 -4.74
CA GLY A 45 -8.27 2.80 -6.16
C GLY A 45 -9.44 3.36 -6.95
N GLN A 46 -9.22 3.75 -8.20
CA GLN A 46 -10.32 4.26 -9.02
C GLN A 46 -11.23 3.09 -9.40
N VAL A 47 -12.49 3.16 -8.96
CA VAL A 47 -13.52 2.17 -9.30
C VAL A 47 -14.22 2.58 -10.59
N HIS A 48 -14.21 1.68 -11.56
CA HIS A 48 -14.89 1.82 -12.85
C HIS A 48 -15.97 0.75 -12.97
N VAL A 49 -17.19 1.15 -13.31
CA VAL A 49 -18.28 0.21 -13.63
C VAL A 49 -18.42 0.16 -15.15
N ARG A 50 -18.21 -1.03 -15.72
CA ARG A 50 -18.36 -1.29 -17.15
C ARG A 50 -19.67 -2.02 -17.39
N VAL A 51 -20.48 -1.52 -18.33
CA VAL A 51 -21.73 -2.16 -18.75
C VAL A 51 -21.63 -2.44 -20.24
N THR A 52 -21.78 -3.70 -20.63
CA THR A 52 -21.69 -4.14 -22.03
C THR A 52 -22.87 -5.04 -22.38
N PRO A 53 -23.50 -4.88 -23.56
CA PRO A 53 -24.51 -5.81 -24.01
C PRO A 53 -23.86 -7.13 -24.46
N ASP A 54 -24.65 -8.20 -24.51
CA ASP A 54 -24.21 -9.52 -24.98
C ASP A 54 -23.94 -9.58 -26.50
N ARG A 55 -24.32 -8.55 -27.27
CA ARG A 55 -24.12 -8.48 -28.72
C ARG A 55 -23.14 -7.39 -29.13
N PRO A 56 -22.20 -7.66 -30.06
CA PRO A 56 -21.23 -6.67 -30.50
C PRO A 56 -21.86 -5.52 -31.30
N ASN A 57 -22.97 -5.77 -32.00
CA ASN A 57 -23.67 -4.78 -32.82
C ASN A 57 -24.86 -4.11 -32.11
N TRP A 58 -25.11 -4.45 -30.84
CA TRP A 58 -26.13 -3.83 -29.98
C TRP A 58 -27.56 -3.88 -30.54
N THR A 59 -27.82 -4.73 -31.54
CA THR A 59 -29.09 -4.75 -32.28
C THR A 59 -29.97 -5.93 -31.82
N TYR A 60 -31.22 -5.63 -31.49
CA TYR A 60 -32.21 -6.58 -31.00
C TYR A 60 -33.56 -6.37 -31.69
N ALA A 61 -34.27 -7.46 -31.95
CA ALA A 61 -35.64 -7.39 -32.42
C ALA A 61 -36.61 -7.00 -31.28
N VAL A 62 -37.78 -6.48 -31.61
CA VAL A 62 -38.81 -6.17 -30.62
C VAL A 62 -39.24 -7.46 -29.91
N GLY A 63 -39.32 -7.42 -28.58
CA GLY A 63 -39.63 -8.57 -27.73
C GLY A 63 -38.46 -9.53 -27.49
N GLN A 64 -37.30 -9.26 -28.08
CA GLN A 64 -36.13 -10.08 -27.86
C GLN A 64 -35.50 -9.80 -26.48
N PRO A 65 -35.12 -10.83 -25.70
CA PRO A 65 -34.41 -10.63 -24.45
C PRO A 65 -33.03 -10.01 -24.71
N VAL A 66 -32.68 -9.01 -23.90
CA VAL A 66 -31.37 -8.35 -23.89
C VAL A 66 -30.64 -8.75 -22.60
N LYS A 67 -29.35 -9.09 -22.71
CA LYS A 67 -28.51 -9.37 -21.54
C LYS A 67 -27.40 -8.33 -21.44
N PHE A 68 -27.24 -7.78 -20.24
CA PHE A 68 -26.14 -6.88 -19.92
C PHE A 68 -25.15 -7.56 -19.00
N HIS A 69 -23.87 -7.38 -19.29
CA HIS A 69 -22.75 -7.77 -18.47
C HIS A 69 -22.23 -6.54 -17.75
N ILE A 70 -22.30 -6.58 -16.42
CA ILE A 70 -21.78 -5.53 -15.54
C ILE A 70 -20.50 -6.05 -14.89
N THR A 71 -19.40 -5.31 -15.05
CA THR A 71 -18.12 -5.63 -14.44
C THR A 71 -17.59 -4.41 -13.68
N VAL A 72 -17.28 -4.60 -12.40
CA VAL A 72 -16.63 -3.59 -11.58
C VAL A 72 -15.13 -3.82 -11.65
N VAL A 73 -14.36 -2.77 -11.95
CA VAL A 73 -12.90 -2.84 -12.08
C VAL A 73 -12.29 -1.78 -11.17
N GLN A 74 -11.36 -2.17 -10.32
CA GLN A 74 -10.57 -1.25 -9.49
C GLN A 74 -9.10 -1.36 -9.86
N ASP A 75 -8.49 -0.24 -10.23
CA ASP A 75 -7.07 -0.17 -10.63
C ASP A 75 -6.67 -1.24 -11.68
N GLY A 76 -7.57 -1.54 -12.62
CA GLY A 76 -7.36 -2.53 -13.68
C GLY A 76 -7.74 -3.98 -13.34
N HIS A 77 -8.12 -4.28 -12.09
CA HIS A 77 -8.48 -5.62 -11.65
C HIS A 77 -10.00 -5.76 -11.48
N PRO A 78 -10.64 -6.82 -12.00
CA PRO A 78 -12.05 -7.10 -11.72
C PRO A 78 -12.29 -7.30 -10.22
N LEU A 79 -13.33 -6.65 -9.69
CA LEU A 79 -13.81 -6.86 -8.35
C LEU A 79 -14.98 -7.86 -8.38
N GLU A 80 -14.71 -9.07 -7.90
CA GLU A 80 -15.72 -10.12 -7.78
C GLU A 80 -16.57 -9.92 -6.52
N GLY A 81 -17.85 -10.34 -6.58
CA GLY A 81 -18.76 -10.32 -5.41
C GLY A 81 -19.15 -8.94 -4.89
N THR A 82 -18.87 -7.87 -5.65
CA THR A 82 -19.24 -6.50 -5.26
C THR A 82 -20.74 -6.28 -5.50
N PRO A 83 -21.51 -5.82 -4.49
CA PRO A 83 -22.93 -5.56 -4.67
C PRO A 83 -23.15 -4.41 -5.65
N VAL A 84 -23.97 -4.64 -6.68
CA VAL A 84 -24.30 -3.62 -7.69
C VAL A 84 -25.80 -3.36 -7.67
N THR A 85 -26.17 -2.08 -7.53
CA THR A 85 -27.54 -1.63 -7.70
C THR A 85 -27.69 -1.04 -9.09
N TYR A 86 -28.66 -1.53 -9.87
CA TYR A 86 -28.94 -1.01 -11.20
C TYR A 86 -30.42 -0.69 -11.37
N GLN A 87 -30.67 0.20 -12.32
CA GLN A 87 -31.99 0.66 -12.69
C GLN A 87 -32.11 0.61 -14.21
N VAL A 88 -33.18 0.00 -14.69
CA VAL A 88 -33.54 0.01 -16.11
C VAL A 88 -34.82 0.82 -16.23
N GLY A 89 -34.74 1.96 -16.92
CA GLY A 89 -35.88 2.77 -17.27
C GLY A 89 -36.18 2.62 -18.76
N PRO A 90 -37.45 2.61 -19.18
CA PRO A 90 -37.77 2.96 -20.56
C PRO A 90 -37.27 4.38 -20.81
N GLU A 91 -36.73 4.66 -22.00
CA GLU A 91 -36.42 6.04 -22.42
C GLU A 91 -37.67 6.91 -22.15
N MET A 92 -37.51 7.93 -21.30
CA MET A 92 -38.57 8.82 -20.79
C MET A 92 -39.64 8.24 -19.83
N LEU A 93 -39.39 7.13 -19.12
CA LEU A 93 -40.29 6.62 -18.05
C LEU A 93 -39.54 6.30 -16.74
N PRO A 94 -40.23 6.23 -15.58
CA PRO A 94 -39.60 5.98 -14.30
C PRO A 94 -38.85 4.63 -14.24
N PRO A 95 -37.65 4.59 -13.62
CA PRO A 95 -36.82 3.39 -13.60
C PRO A 95 -37.38 2.27 -12.70
N THR A 96 -37.14 1.01 -13.11
CA THR A 96 -37.35 -0.17 -12.26
C THR A 96 -36.04 -0.57 -11.58
N THR A 97 -36.01 -0.66 -10.25
CA THR A 97 -34.81 -1.03 -9.45
C THR A 97 -34.75 -2.54 -9.19
N LYS A 98 -33.60 -3.17 -9.44
CA LYS A 98 -33.30 -4.55 -9.00
C LYS A 98 -31.92 -4.64 -8.34
N ARG A 99 -31.78 -5.57 -7.38
CA ARG A 99 -30.55 -5.85 -6.62
C ARG A 99 -30.10 -7.28 -6.91
N THR A 100 -28.81 -7.49 -7.18
CA THR A 100 -28.19 -8.81 -7.38
C THR A 100 -26.84 -8.83 -6.69
#